data_AF-A0AAD1HYS6-F1
#
_entry.id   AF-A0AAD1HYS6-F1
#
_cell.length_a   1.000
_cell.length_b   1.000
_cell.length_c   1.000
_cell.angle_alpha   90.00
_cell.angle_beta   90.00
_cell.angle_gamma   90.00
#
_symmetry.space_group_name_H-M   'P 1'
#
loop_
_entity.id
_entity.type
_entity.pdbx_description
1 polymer ?
#
loop_
_entity_poly.entity_id
_entity_poly.type
_entity_poly.pdbx_seq_one_letter_code
_entity_poly.pdbx_strand_id
1 'polypeptide(L)'
;MGNVKRVSSLGMLALGLGVGAALAATPVAGAGTLSADGGAGALGVAGALAAADVGDAVATVGTAAATAPTLPDGFGNLAISISGIDLLSLGNASASSSFGNIAFAYGEFANANAMSGFFNYASAQGDHSNAVVGDTGSFNYASALGDHASASAAWGNGNVATATGDYAVASAGASVVPGVYDSHFNTATAEGLHAIAYAGWDGSSNNVASALGDNIQDYAPDGNPFNPADADFNLLGDAGSGGDFWTDLWGLFS
;
A
#
# COMPACT_ATOMS: atom_id res chain seq x y z
N MET A 1 -8.28 48.98 -3.79
CA MET A 1 -9.41 48.52 -4.63
C MET A 1 -8.83 47.70 -5.77
N GLY A 2 -8.86 46.36 -5.66
CA GLY A 2 -8.32 45.44 -6.66
C GLY A 2 -9.18 44.17 -6.64
N ASN A 3 -9.72 43.82 -7.80
CA ASN A 3 -10.88 42.96 -7.97
C ASN A 3 -10.60 41.45 -7.84
N VAL A 4 -11.66 40.77 -7.42
CA VAL A 4 -11.90 39.32 -7.31
C VAL A 4 -11.67 38.55 -8.62
N LYS A 5 -11.08 37.35 -8.53
CA LYS A 5 -11.42 36.22 -9.40
C LYS A 5 -11.54 34.94 -8.57
N ARG A 6 -12.78 34.58 -8.21
CA ARG A 6 -13.14 33.21 -7.81
C ARG A 6 -13.22 32.37 -9.09
N VAL A 7 -12.52 31.24 -9.11
CA VAL A 7 -12.73 30.20 -10.12
C VAL A 7 -13.35 29.01 -9.40
N SER A 8 -14.63 28.81 -9.66
CA SER A 8 -15.37 27.61 -9.33
C SER A 8 -15.05 26.54 -10.37
N SER A 9 -14.83 25.30 -9.95
CA SER A 9 -15.05 24.14 -10.80
C SER A 9 -15.58 22.97 -9.96
N LEU A 10 -16.90 23.00 -9.75
CA LEU A 10 -17.70 21.81 -9.56
C LEU A 10 -17.84 21.11 -10.91
N GLY A 11 -17.47 19.84 -10.99
CA GLY A 11 -17.75 19.01 -12.14
C GLY A 11 -17.17 17.62 -11.97
N MET A 12 -18.06 16.64 -11.79
CA MET A 12 -17.99 15.25 -12.29
C MET A 12 -18.84 14.34 -11.39
N LEU A 13 -20.15 14.30 -11.66
CA LEU A 13 -21.05 13.23 -11.22
C LEU A 13 -21.86 12.79 -12.44
N ALA A 14 -21.36 11.82 -13.20
CA ALA A 14 -22.11 11.16 -14.27
C ALA A 14 -21.39 9.88 -14.78
N LEU A 15 -21.58 8.76 -14.07
CA LEU A 15 -21.40 7.39 -14.57
C LEU A 15 -22.41 6.56 -13.77
N GLY A 16 -23.35 5.79 -14.29
CA GLY A 16 -23.66 5.34 -15.63
C GLY A 16 -24.70 4.23 -15.45
N LEU A 17 -25.96 4.60 -15.23
CA LEU A 17 -27.09 3.67 -15.16
C LEU A 17 -27.54 3.40 -16.60
N GLY A 18 -27.12 2.27 -17.17
CA GLY A 18 -27.40 2.03 -18.59
C GLY A 18 -26.94 0.68 -19.13
N VAL A 19 -27.33 -0.43 -18.51
CA VAL A 19 -27.33 -1.74 -19.16
C VAL A 19 -28.62 -2.48 -18.80
N GLY A 20 -29.49 -2.70 -19.79
CA GLY A 20 -30.30 -3.94 -19.82
C GLY A 20 -31.82 -3.87 -19.91
N ALA A 21 -32.47 -2.72 -20.12
CA ALA A 21 -33.90 -2.67 -20.48
C ALA A 21 -34.14 -3.01 -21.98
N ALA A 22 -33.62 -4.13 -22.44
CA ALA A 22 -33.80 -4.61 -23.82
C ALA A 22 -33.96 -6.14 -23.86
N LEU A 23 -35.03 -6.65 -23.27
CA LEU A 23 -35.48 -8.04 -23.47
C LEU A 23 -37.01 -8.11 -23.46
N ALA A 24 -37.66 -7.36 -24.33
CA ALA A 24 -39.13 -7.39 -24.46
C ALA A 24 -39.57 -7.09 -25.90
N ALA A 25 -39.22 -7.96 -26.85
CA ALA A 25 -39.98 -8.17 -28.10
C ALA A 25 -39.27 -9.18 -29.02
N THR A 26 -39.32 -10.47 -28.68
CA THR A 26 -39.07 -11.54 -29.65
C THR A 26 -40.23 -12.54 -29.58
N PRO A 27 -40.93 -12.83 -30.69
CA PRO A 27 -42.00 -13.82 -30.68
C PRO A 27 -41.43 -15.22 -30.41
N VAL A 28 -42.07 -15.92 -29.47
CA VAL A 28 -41.78 -17.31 -29.12
C VAL A 28 -42.18 -18.21 -30.30
N ALA A 29 -41.19 -18.61 -31.09
CA ALA A 29 -41.31 -19.71 -32.03
C ALA A 29 -40.59 -20.93 -31.43
N GLY A 30 -41.30 -22.07 -31.41
CA GLY A 30 -41.05 -23.22 -30.55
C GLY A 30 -39.63 -23.77 -30.54
N ALA A 31 -39.10 -23.94 -29.34
CA ALA A 31 -37.95 -24.79 -29.05
C ALA A 31 -38.45 -26.01 -28.28
N GLY A 32 -38.32 -27.19 -28.88
CA GLY A 32 -38.63 -28.47 -28.27
C GLY A 32 -37.78 -28.71 -27.02
N THR A 33 -38.40 -29.28 -26.00
CA THR A 33 -37.73 -29.65 -24.76
C THR A 33 -36.94 -30.93 -24.98
N LEU A 34 -35.62 -30.82 -25.10
CA LEU A 34 -34.72 -31.94 -24.80
C LEU A 34 -34.30 -31.81 -23.34
N SER A 35 -34.89 -32.68 -22.54
CA SER A 35 -34.61 -32.92 -21.13
C SER A 35 -33.31 -33.74 -21.02
N ALA A 36 -32.24 -33.13 -20.52
CA ALA A 36 -31.07 -33.88 -20.07
C ALA A 36 -30.28 -33.18 -18.93
N ASP A 37 -30.10 -31.85 -18.96
CA ASP A 37 -29.21 -31.20 -18.00
C ASP A 37 -29.92 -30.12 -17.15
N GLY A 38 -30.58 -30.56 -16.07
CA GLY A 38 -30.77 -29.79 -14.82
C GLY A 38 -31.45 -28.41 -14.82
N GLY A 39 -31.94 -27.90 -15.95
CA GLY A 39 -32.48 -26.53 -16.06
C GLY A 39 -33.98 -26.41 -15.82
N ALA A 40 -34.43 -26.59 -14.57
CA ALA A 40 -35.83 -26.34 -14.18
C ALA A 40 -36.00 -25.09 -13.28
N GLY A 41 -35.13 -24.08 -13.42
CA GLY A 41 -35.05 -22.99 -12.44
C GLY A 41 -35.85 -21.70 -12.72
N ALA A 42 -36.23 -21.38 -13.96
CA ALA A 42 -36.79 -20.05 -14.25
C ALA A 42 -38.04 -20.04 -15.15
N LEU A 43 -38.20 -21.00 -16.07
CA LEU A 43 -39.34 -21.02 -16.99
C LEU A 43 -40.48 -21.97 -16.56
N GLY A 44 -40.22 -22.89 -15.61
CA GLY A 44 -41.27 -23.72 -15.00
C GLY A 44 -42.18 -22.96 -14.03
N VAL A 45 -41.76 -21.78 -13.57
CA VAL A 45 -42.52 -20.95 -12.61
C VAL A 45 -43.66 -20.17 -13.28
N ALA A 46 -43.52 -19.84 -14.57
CA ALA A 46 -44.56 -19.08 -15.29
C ALA A 46 -45.81 -19.92 -15.58
N GLY A 47 -45.67 -21.24 -15.76
CA GLY A 47 -46.80 -22.16 -15.99
C GLY A 47 -47.56 -22.55 -14.72
N ALA A 48 -46.92 -22.52 -13.56
CA ALA A 48 -47.53 -22.85 -12.27
C ALA A 48 -48.34 -21.69 -11.66
N LEU A 49 -48.09 -20.44 -12.09
CA LEU A 49 -48.79 -19.26 -11.58
C LEU A 49 -50.23 -19.11 -12.08
N ALA A 50 -50.64 -19.87 -13.09
CA ALA A 50 -52.01 -19.81 -13.64
C ALA A 50 -53.02 -20.67 -12.86
N ALA A 51 -52.58 -21.48 -11.89
CA ALA A 51 -53.44 -22.39 -11.12
C ALA A 51 -53.25 -22.34 -9.59
N ALA A 52 -52.26 -21.58 -9.10
CA ALA A 52 -52.02 -21.44 -7.66
C ALA A 52 -52.72 -20.18 -7.13
N ASP A 53 -53.52 -20.35 -6.08
CA ASP A 53 -54.08 -19.26 -5.28
C ASP A 53 -52.93 -18.38 -4.74
N VAL A 54 -53.16 -17.08 -4.57
CA VAL A 54 -52.14 -16.11 -4.11
C VAL A 54 -51.59 -16.51 -2.73
N GLY A 55 -52.36 -17.27 -1.94
CA GLY A 55 -51.92 -17.85 -0.68
C GLY A 55 -50.82 -18.93 -0.80
N ASP A 56 -50.76 -19.67 -1.91
CA ASP A 56 -49.84 -20.79 -2.11
C ASP A 56 -48.53 -20.36 -2.82
N ALA A 57 -48.60 -19.27 -3.59
CA ALA A 57 -47.41 -18.59 -4.12
C ALA A 57 -46.54 -18.01 -2.99
N VAL A 58 -47.12 -17.62 -1.86
CA VAL A 58 -46.37 -17.14 -0.68
C VAL A 58 -45.61 -18.29 0.02
N ALA A 59 -46.09 -19.53 -0.08
CA ALA A 59 -45.38 -20.69 0.48
C ALA A 59 -44.23 -21.19 -0.41
N THR A 60 -44.27 -20.89 -1.72
CA THR A 60 -43.29 -21.37 -2.71
C THR A 60 -42.26 -20.31 -3.13
N VAL A 61 -42.42 -19.05 -2.71
CA VAL A 61 -41.26 -18.16 -2.50
C VAL A 61 -40.53 -18.67 -1.27
N GLY A 62 -39.95 -19.86 -1.42
CA GLY A 62 -38.96 -20.38 -0.52
C GLY A 62 -37.95 -19.26 -0.32
N THR A 63 -37.60 -19.04 0.93
CA THR A 63 -36.44 -18.28 1.36
C THR A 63 -35.22 -18.82 0.64
N ALA A 64 -35.04 -18.43 -0.62
CA ALA A 64 -33.76 -18.46 -1.29
C ALA A 64 -32.92 -17.53 -0.44
N ALA A 65 -32.21 -18.11 0.52
CA ALA A 65 -31.30 -17.41 1.40
C ALA A 65 -30.33 -16.72 0.45
N ALA A 66 -30.57 -15.44 0.21
CA ALA A 66 -29.69 -14.61 -0.57
C ALA A 66 -28.37 -14.66 0.18
N THR A 67 -27.45 -15.47 -0.34
CA THR A 67 -26.12 -15.56 0.24
C THR A 67 -25.53 -14.19 0.03
N ALA A 68 -25.36 -13.44 1.12
CA ALA A 68 -24.79 -12.11 1.04
C ALA A 68 -23.46 -12.23 0.28
N PRO A 69 -23.13 -11.27 -0.61
CA PRO A 69 -21.85 -11.29 -1.29
C PRO A 69 -20.73 -11.39 -0.25
N THR A 70 -20.00 -12.49 -0.24
CA THR A 70 -18.82 -12.63 0.60
C THR A 70 -17.68 -11.88 -0.09
N LEU A 71 -16.95 -11.06 0.67
CA LEU A 71 -15.71 -10.46 0.17
C LEU A 71 -14.75 -11.60 -0.21
N PRO A 72 -13.96 -11.46 -1.29
CA PRO A 72 -12.94 -12.45 -1.61
C PRO A 72 -11.95 -12.62 -0.45
N ASP A 73 -11.53 -13.85 -0.22
CA ASP A 73 -10.53 -14.23 0.78
C ASP A 73 -9.23 -13.45 0.48
N GLY A 74 -8.98 -12.39 1.24
CA GLY A 74 -7.88 -11.44 0.99
C GLY A 74 -8.24 -10.00 1.35
N PHE A 75 -9.52 -9.62 1.24
CA PHE A 75 -9.99 -8.27 1.62
C PHE A 75 -10.37 -8.13 3.10
N GLY A 76 -10.00 -9.11 3.94
CA GLY A 76 -10.36 -9.12 5.35
C GLY A 76 -9.70 -8.01 6.17
N ASN A 77 -8.47 -7.62 5.81
CA ASN A 77 -7.64 -6.70 6.58
C ASN A 77 -7.21 -5.51 5.70
N LEU A 78 -7.96 -4.41 5.78
CA LEU A 78 -7.74 -3.21 4.96
C LEU A 78 -8.14 -1.97 5.76
N ALA A 79 -7.27 -0.97 5.78
CA ALA A 79 -7.56 0.33 6.38
C ALA A 79 -7.10 1.47 5.49
N ILE A 80 -7.90 2.53 5.42
CA ILE A 80 -7.65 3.72 4.59
C ILE A 80 -8.02 4.96 5.41
N SER A 81 -7.07 5.88 5.56
CA SER A 81 -7.28 7.17 6.22
C SER A 81 -6.79 8.29 5.30
N ILE A 82 -7.62 9.31 5.08
CA ILE A 82 -7.28 10.47 4.24
C ILE A 82 -7.63 11.74 5.01
N SER A 83 -6.65 12.62 5.16
CA SER A 83 -6.81 13.92 5.80
C SER A 83 -7.38 13.83 7.22
N GLY A 84 -7.03 12.79 7.98
CA GLY A 84 -7.54 12.53 9.33
C GLY A 84 -8.96 12.00 9.39
N ILE A 85 -9.50 11.54 8.25
CA ILE A 85 -10.79 10.87 8.18
C ILE A 85 -10.53 9.41 7.81
N ASP A 86 -10.94 8.50 8.70
CA ASP A 86 -10.90 7.06 8.43
C ASP A 86 -12.05 6.71 7.47
N LEU A 87 -11.70 6.31 6.26
CA LEU A 87 -12.66 6.02 5.19
C LEU A 87 -13.10 4.55 5.19
N LEU A 88 -12.18 3.66 5.56
CA LEU A 88 -12.41 2.22 5.63
C LEU A 88 -11.52 1.63 6.72
N SER A 89 -12.07 0.72 7.51
CA SER A 89 -11.33 -0.10 8.47
C SER A 89 -12.01 -1.46 8.54
N LEU A 90 -11.29 -2.49 8.08
CA LEU A 90 -11.69 -3.88 8.04
C LEU A 90 -10.61 -4.71 8.73
N GLY A 91 -11.02 -5.69 9.52
CA GLY A 91 -10.10 -6.62 10.18
C GLY A 91 -9.21 -5.92 11.21
N ASN A 92 -7.91 -6.25 11.19
CA ASN A 92 -6.91 -5.73 12.12
C ASN A 92 -5.83 -4.82 11.48
N ALA A 93 -6.00 -4.44 10.22
CA ALA A 93 -5.16 -3.42 9.59
C ALA A 93 -5.45 -2.04 10.21
N SER A 94 -4.43 -1.18 10.30
CA SER A 94 -4.54 0.17 10.85
C SER A 94 -3.98 1.21 9.87
N ALA A 95 -4.75 2.25 9.61
CA ALA A 95 -4.31 3.40 8.84
C ALA A 95 -4.69 4.68 9.60
N SER A 96 -3.73 5.56 9.85
CA SER A 96 -3.95 6.85 10.51
C SER A 96 -3.28 7.97 9.74
N SER A 97 -3.97 9.08 9.56
CA SER A 97 -3.44 10.26 8.87
C SER A 97 -3.83 11.54 9.59
N SER A 98 -3.09 12.64 9.38
CA SER A 98 -3.56 13.99 9.74
C SER A 98 -4.07 14.74 8.50
N PHE A 99 -4.63 15.94 8.70
CA PHE A 99 -5.16 16.78 7.62
C PHE A 99 -4.15 16.97 6.47
N GLY A 100 -4.55 16.66 5.23
CA GLY A 100 -3.69 16.76 4.05
C GLY A 100 -2.77 15.56 3.78
N ASN A 101 -2.83 14.50 4.59
CA ASN A 101 -2.03 13.29 4.43
C ASN A 101 -2.87 12.08 4.03
N ILE A 102 -2.22 11.00 3.63
CA ILE A 102 -2.87 9.75 3.19
C ILE A 102 -2.14 8.57 3.84
N ALA A 103 -2.90 7.64 4.42
CA ALA A 103 -2.40 6.38 4.93
C ALA A 103 -3.23 5.21 4.40
N PHE A 104 -2.56 4.15 3.97
CA PHE A 104 -3.16 2.95 3.40
C PHE A 104 -2.49 1.70 3.97
N ALA A 105 -3.25 0.81 4.61
CA ALA A 105 -2.74 -0.44 5.14
C ALA A 105 -3.54 -1.64 4.61
N TYR A 106 -2.86 -2.69 4.19
CA TYR A 106 -3.44 -3.93 3.69
C TYR A 106 -2.63 -5.12 4.16
N GLY A 107 -3.28 -6.08 4.82
CA GLY A 107 -2.62 -7.23 5.45
C GLY A 107 -2.96 -7.35 6.94
N GLU A 108 -2.79 -8.55 7.49
CA GLU A 108 -2.99 -8.82 8.91
C GLU A 108 -2.03 -7.97 9.75
N PHE A 109 -2.55 -7.14 10.66
CA PHE A 109 -1.76 -6.21 11.49
C PHE A 109 -0.88 -5.22 10.70
N ALA A 110 -1.16 -4.99 9.41
CA ALA A 110 -0.48 -3.95 8.64
C ALA A 110 -0.76 -2.57 9.24
N ASN A 111 0.26 -1.71 9.35
CA ASN A 111 0.15 -0.39 9.95
C ASN A 111 0.71 0.70 9.03
N ALA A 112 -0.14 1.65 8.63
CA ALA A 112 0.26 2.83 7.89
C ALA A 112 -0.06 4.10 8.70
N ASN A 113 0.95 4.92 8.96
CA ASN A 113 0.83 6.10 9.79
C ASN A 113 1.43 7.32 9.07
N ALA A 114 0.59 8.31 8.71
CA ALA A 114 0.99 9.53 8.01
C ALA A 114 0.57 10.79 8.78
N MET A 115 1.34 11.11 9.81
CA MET A 115 1.04 12.19 10.74
C MET A 115 1.92 13.43 10.49
N SER A 116 1.47 14.56 11.02
CA SER A 116 2.14 15.87 10.90
C SER A 116 2.28 16.40 9.46
N GLY A 117 2.54 17.71 9.33
CA GLY A 117 2.76 18.38 8.04
C GLY A 117 1.63 18.22 7.03
N PHE A 118 1.98 18.30 5.74
CA PHE A 118 1.05 18.13 4.62
C PHE A 118 1.64 17.21 3.55
N PHE A 119 0.75 16.55 2.79
CA PHE A 119 1.10 15.70 1.65
C PHE A 119 2.06 14.56 1.98
N ASN A 120 2.00 14.05 3.21
CA ASN A 120 2.68 12.83 3.59
C ASN A 120 1.87 11.60 3.14
N TYR A 121 2.57 10.54 2.73
CA TYR A 121 1.98 9.30 2.25
C TYR A 121 2.62 8.07 2.93
N ALA A 122 1.82 7.26 3.62
CA ALA A 122 2.21 5.95 4.16
C ALA A 122 1.44 4.83 3.47
N SER A 123 2.15 3.79 3.00
CA SER A 123 1.53 2.56 2.51
C SER A 123 2.20 1.32 3.10
N ALA A 124 1.45 0.51 3.84
CA ALA A 124 1.89 -0.77 4.39
C ALA A 124 1.09 -1.90 3.75
N GLN A 125 1.75 -2.78 3.00
CA GLN A 125 1.15 -3.85 2.21
C GLN A 125 1.86 -5.17 2.52
N GLY A 126 1.18 -6.06 3.23
CA GLY A 126 1.74 -7.31 3.75
C GLY A 126 1.40 -7.48 5.22
N ASP A 127 1.40 -8.72 5.69
CA ASP A 127 1.14 -9.00 7.09
C ASP A 127 2.26 -8.39 7.95
N HIS A 128 1.90 -7.80 9.08
CA HIS A 128 2.82 -7.11 10.00
C HIS A 128 3.69 -6.01 9.35
N SER A 129 3.37 -5.59 8.12
CA SER A 129 4.08 -4.51 7.45
C SER A 129 3.83 -3.17 8.14
N ASN A 130 4.84 -2.30 8.14
CA ASN A 130 4.78 -1.03 8.85
C ASN A 130 5.33 0.10 7.98
N ALA A 131 4.51 1.11 7.69
CA ALA A 131 4.91 2.30 6.97
C ALA A 131 4.60 3.54 7.80
N VAL A 132 5.64 4.29 8.16
CA VAL A 132 5.51 5.47 9.01
C VAL A 132 6.10 6.68 8.31
N VAL A 133 5.28 7.71 8.18
CA VAL A 133 5.70 9.04 7.79
C VAL A 133 5.29 10.04 8.86
N GLY A 134 6.25 10.88 9.20
CA GLY A 134 6.00 12.10 9.94
C GLY A 134 5.95 11.95 11.46
N ASP A 135 7.08 12.35 12.06
CA ASP A 135 7.09 13.06 13.34
C ASP A 135 7.02 14.59 13.09
N THR A 136 7.69 15.08 12.05
CA THR A 136 7.69 16.47 11.58
C THR A 136 7.89 16.55 10.06
N GLY A 137 7.44 17.67 9.46
CA GLY A 137 7.67 18.00 8.05
C GLY A 137 6.64 17.44 7.05
N SER A 138 6.82 17.79 5.78
CA SER A 138 5.85 17.61 4.68
C SER A 138 6.46 16.88 3.48
N PHE A 139 5.61 16.34 2.61
CA PHE A 139 6.01 15.64 1.38
C PHE A 139 6.88 14.40 1.59
N ASN A 140 6.75 13.75 2.75
CA ASN A 140 7.44 12.50 3.03
C ASN A 140 6.64 11.29 2.48
N TYR A 141 7.36 10.26 2.03
CA TYR A 141 6.79 9.07 1.43
C TYR A 141 7.40 7.81 2.07
N ALA A 142 6.55 6.93 2.63
CA ALA A 142 6.95 5.62 3.13
C ALA A 142 6.10 4.51 2.51
N SER A 143 6.73 3.51 1.90
CA SER A 143 6.06 2.33 1.35
C SER A 143 6.75 1.05 1.81
N ALA A 144 6.03 0.19 2.53
CA ALA A 144 6.47 -1.13 2.96
C ALA A 144 5.63 -2.19 2.26
N LEU A 145 6.27 -3.03 1.44
CA LEU A 145 5.64 -4.09 0.65
C LEU A 145 6.32 -5.43 0.95
N GLY A 146 5.64 -6.32 1.67
CA GLY A 146 6.17 -7.62 2.11
C GLY A 146 5.74 -7.96 3.52
N ASP A 147 5.84 -9.25 3.90
CA ASP A 147 5.60 -9.66 5.28
C ASP A 147 6.68 -9.07 6.19
N HIS A 148 6.27 -8.42 7.29
CA HIS A 148 7.16 -7.72 8.22
C HIS A 148 8.05 -6.63 7.59
N ALA A 149 7.75 -6.15 6.37
CA ALA A 149 8.48 -5.04 5.76
C ALA A 149 8.28 -3.73 6.55
N SER A 150 9.30 -2.90 6.66
CA SER A 150 9.27 -1.65 7.42
C SER A 150 9.84 -0.47 6.63
N ALA A 151 9.05 0.59 6.44
CA ALA A 151 9.49 1.81 5.79
C ALA A 151 9.21 3.02 6.69
N SER A 152 10.22 3.84 6.94
CA SER A 152 10.10 5.04 7.75
C SER A 152 10.70 6.25 7.04
N ALA A 153 9.88 7.26 6.72
CA ALA A 153 10.33 8.54 6.20
C ALA A 153 9.93 9.65 7.18
N ALA A 154 10.87 10.03 8.05
CA ALA A 154 10.60 10.90 9.18
C ALA A 154 11.57 12.09 9.21
N TRP A 155 11.28 13.03 10.11
CA TRP A 155 12.00 14.28 10.38
C TRP A 155 12.44 15.08 9.15
N GLY A 156 11.77 16.20 8.90
CA GLY A 156 12.10 17.07 7.77
C GLY A 156 11.18 16.84 6.56
N ASN A 157 11.56 17.37 5.40
CA ASN A 157 10.70 17.38 4.21
C ASN A 157 11.29 16.54 3.08
N GLY A 158 10.41 15.93 2.29
CA GLY A 158 10.80 15.26 1.04
C GLY A 158 11.58 13.96 1.22
N ASN A 159 11.52 13.32 2.38
CA ASN A 159 12.17 12.04 2.61
C ASN A 159 11.37 10.90 1.96
N VAL A 160 12.06 9.91 1.41
CA VAL A 160 11.46 8.77 0.69
C VAL A 160 12.06 7.49 1.23
N ALA A 161 11.23 6.61 1.78
CA ALA A 161 11.61 5.27 2.25
C ALA A 161 10.77 4.22 1.53
N THR A 162 11.43 3.29 0.84
CA THR A 162 10.76 2.19 0.12
C THR A 162 11.40 0.87 0.54
N ALA A 163 10.62 -0.01 1.17
CA ALA A 163 11.01 -1.36 1.56
C ALA A 163 10.15 -2.37 0.80
N THR A 164 10.76 -3.17 -0.07
CA THR A 164 10.10 -4.21 -0.87
C THR A 164 10.76 -5.55 -0.65
N GLY A 165 10.01 -6.53 -0.15
CA GLY A 165 10.51 -7.85 0.25
C GLY A 165 10.20 -8.12 1.71
N ASP A 166 10.15 -9.41 2.06
CA ASP A 166 9.88 -9.81 3.45
C ASP A 166 11.04 -9.35 4.34
N TYR A 167 10.71 -8.79 5.50
CA TYR A 167 11.67 -8.22 6.45
C TYR A 167 12.58 -7.11 5.88
N ALA A 168 12.26 -6.53 4.71
CA ALA A 168 13.00 -5.39 4.18
C ALA A 168 12.81 -4.16 5.09
N VAL A 169 13.86 -3.37 5.30
CA VAL A 169 13.84 -2.16 6.15
C VAL A 169 14.41 -0.98 5.38
N ALA A 170 13.62 0.08 5.22
CA ALA A 170 14.07 1.34 4.65
C ALA A 170 13.79 2.50 5.61
N SER A 171 14.79 3.32 5.90
CA SER A 171 14.66 4.48 6.79
C SER A 171 15.29 5.71 6.17
N ALA A 172 14.51 6.77 5.96
CA ALA A 172 14.96 8.04 5.41
C ALA A 172 14.65 9.19 6.38
N GLY A 173 15.68 9.98 6.69
CA GLY A 173 15.59 11.15 7.56
C GLY A 173 15.75 10.87 9.06
N ALA A 174 16.21 9.67 9.44
CA ALA A 174 16.15 9.20 10.83
C ALA A 174 17.27 9.67 11.76
N SER A 175 17.15 10.84 12.39
CA SER A 175 18.15 11.25 13.39
C SER A 175 18.04 10.43 14.68
N VAL A 176 19.07 9.62 14.98
CA VAL A 176 19.28 9.04 16.31
C VAL A 176 19.66 10.08 17.36
N VAL A 177 20.06 11.29 16.93
CA VAL A 177 20.49 12.39 17.79
C VAL A 177 19.29 13.28 18.12
N PRO A 178 18.88 13.36 19.40
CA PRO A 178 17.83 14.29 19.82
C PRO A 178 18.21 15.72 19.44
N GLY A 179 17.33 16.40 18.70
CA GLY A 179 17.51 17.82 18.37
C GLY A 179 17.95 18.12 16.93
N VAL A 180 18.27 17.12 16.11
CA VAL A 180 18.54 17.33 14.68
C VAL A 180 17.28 16.98 13.88
N TYR A 181 16.65 18.02 13.31
CA TYR A 181 15.32 17.94 12.69
C TYR A 181 15.31 18.43 11.22
N ASP A 182 16.48 18.69 10.65
CA ASP A 182 16.68 19.23 9.30
C ASP A 182 17.22 18.18 8.32
N SER A 183 16.75 16.94 8.46
CA SER A 183 17.08 15.84 7.56
C SER A 183 16.13 15.85 6.35
N HIS A 184 16.52 16.52 5.26
CA HIS A 184 15.64 16.73 4.10
C HIS A 184 16.09 15.91 2.90
N PHE A 185 15.13 15.52 2.06
CA PHE A 185 15.38 14.93 0.74
C PHE A 185 16.24 13.66 0.76
N ASN A 186 16.16 12.88 1.84
CA ASN A 186 16.85 11.60 1.93
C ASN A 186 16.03 10.50 1.23
N THR A 187 16.72 9.58 0.56
CA THR A 187 16.10 8.44 -0.13
C THR A 187 16.71 7.14 0.37
N ALA A 188 15.89 6.24 0.93
CA ALA A 188 16.28 4.90 1.31
C ALA A 188 15.45 3.87 0.55
N THR A 189 16.12 2.98 -0.17
CA THR A 189 15.51 1.91 -0.96
C THR A 189 16.08 0.57 -0.55
N ALA A 190 15.25 -0.30 0.03
CA ALA A 190 15.58 -1.67 0.37
C ALA A 190 14.72 -2.62 -0.45
N GLU A 191 15.33 -3.41 -1.33
CA GLU A 191 14.65 -4.38 -2.19
C GLU A 191 15.27 -5.77 -2.03
N GLY A 192 14.51 -6.74 -1.53
CA GLY A 192 14.97 -8.10 -1.27
C GLY A 192 14.60 -8.59 0.13
N LEU A 193 14.78 -9.88 0.36
CA LEU A 193 14.58 -10.50 1.67
C LEU A 193 15.64 -9.96 2.65
N HIS A 194 15.21 -9.37 3.77
CA HIS A 194 16.10 -8.75 4.77
C HIS A 194 17.05 -7.66 4.20
N ALA A 195 16.67 -6.97 3.12
CA ALA A 195 17.42 -5.81 2.65
C ALA A 195 17.28 -4.64 3.64
N ILE A 196 18.35 -3.88 3.90
CA ILE A 196 18.36 -2.77 4.86
C ILE A 196 18.95 -1.50 4.24
N ALA A 197 18.21 -0.41 4.17
CA ALA A 197 18.69 0.88 3.67
C ALA A 197 18.40 2.00 4.67
N TYR A 198 19.42 2.78 5.04
CA TYR A 198 19.29 3.94 5.94
C TYR A 198 19.90 5.20 5.31
N ALA A 199 19.11 6.26 5.15
CA ALA A 199 19.53 7.53 4.57
C ALA A 199 19.28 8.71 5.53
N GLY A 200 20.29 9.55 5.78
CA GLY A 200 20.21 10.74 6.63
C GLY A 200 20.09 10.43 8.12
N TRP A 201 20.72 9.34 8.58
CA TRP A 201 20.61 8.86 9.96
C TRP A 201 21.35 9.74 10.98
N ASP A 202 22.35 10.50 10.52
CA ASP A 202 23.07 11.51 11.28
C ASP A 202 22.38 12.88 11.25
N GLY A 203 21.20 12.96 10.63
CA GLY A 203 20.44 14.18 10.42
C GLY A 203 20.85 14.99 9.19
N SER A 204 21.82 14.53 8.41
CA SER A 204 22.19 15.20 7.15
C SER A 204 21.11 15.03 6.07
N SER A 205 21.13 15.93 5.08
CA SER A 205 20.17 15.99 3.97
C SER A 205 20.76 15.45 2.67
N ASN A 206 19.88 15.06 1.73
CA ASN A 206 20.21 14.60 0.38
C ASN A 206 21.03 13.30 0.33
N ASN A 207 20.87 12.43 1.32
CA ASN A 207 21.51 11.13 1.32
C ASN A 207 20.69 10.13 0.50
N VAL A 208 21.39 9.18 -0.12
CA VAL A 208 20.77 8.10 -0.89
C VAL A 208 21.41 6.79 -0.46
N ALA A 209 20.59 5.88 0.06
CA ALA A 209 20.98 4.50 0.38
C ALA A 209 20.11 3.53 -0.44
N SER A 210 20.73 2.56 -1.09
CA SER A 210 20.12 1.57 -1.98
C SER A 210 20.67 0.17 -1.70
N ALA A 211 19.92 -0.61 -0.92
CA ALA A 211 20.19 -2.02 -0.66
C ALA A 211 19.36 -2.90 -1.60
N LEU A 212 19.97 -3.36 -2.69
CA LEU A 212 19.32 -4.18 -3.72
C LEU A 212 19.82 -5.62 -3.68
N GLY A 213 18.95 -6.55 -3.33
CA GLY A 213 19.22 -7.97 -3.17
C GLY A 213 18.96 -8.47 -1.75
N ASP A 214 19.01 -9.79 -1.57
CA ASP A 214 18.74 -10.41 -0.27
C ASP A 214 19.92 -10.20 0.69
N ASN A 215 19.62 -9.82 1.94
CA ASN A 215 20.57 -9.57 3.01
C ASN A 215 21.61 -8.47 2.69
N ILE A 216 21.28 -7.58 1.76
CA ILE A 216 22.12 -6.42 1.42
C ILE A 216 21.82 -5.28 2.40
N GLN A 217 22.86 -4.53 2.77
CA GLN A 217 22.74 -3.36 3.64
C GLN A 217 23.42 -2.16 2.97
N ASP A 218 22.81 -0.99 3.07
CA ASP A 218 23.38 0.27 2.63
C ASP A 218 23.04 1.42 3.58
N TYR A 219 24.00 2.30 3.82
CA TYR A 219 23.93 3.39 4.79
C TYR A 219 24.47 4.67 4.17
N ALA A 220 23.71 5.75 4.23
CA ALA A 220 24.11 7.06 3.75
C ALA A 220 23.75 8.13 4.81
N PRO A 221 24.69 8.97 5.26
CA PRO A 221 26.13 8.86 4.99
C PRO A 221 26.72 7.57 5.56
N ASP A 222 27.90 7.19 5.07
CA ASP A 222 28.59 5.96 5.46
C ASP A 222 28.72 5.86 6.98
N GLY A 223 28.50 4.65 7.50
CA GLY A 223 28.53 4.36 8.92
C GLY A 223 27.31 3.57 9.36
N ASN A 224 27.54 2.46 10.06
CA ASN A 224 26.45 1.72 10.68
C ASN A 224 25.92 2.55 11.88
N PRO A 225 24.64 2.97 11.87
CA PRO A 225 24.02 3.78 12.92
C PRO A 225 23.99 3.06 14.29
N PHE A 226 24.12 1.74 14.30
CA PHE A 226 24.08 0.90 15.51
C PHE A 226 25.45 0.43 15.96
N ASN A 227 26.48 0.52 15.10
CA ASN A 227 27.85 0.18 15.44
C ASN A 227 28.85 0.96 14.57
N PRO A 228 29.38 2.10 15.03
CA PRO A 228 30.29 2.92 14.24
C PRO A 228 31.61 2.21 13.86
N ALA A 229 31.91 1.04 14.44
CA ALA A 229 33.05 0.21 14.04
C ALA A 229 32.79 -0.64 12.76
N ASP A 230 31.54 -0.81 12.35
CA ASP A 230 31.14 -1.59 11.16
C ASP A 230 30.97 -0.72 9.91
N ALA A 231 31.36 0.56 9.98
CA ALA A 231 31.32 1.51 8.88
C ALA A 231 32.22 1.13 7.67
N ASP A 232 32.99 0.06 7.80
CA ASP A 232 34.16 -0.20 6.97
C ASP A 232 34.13 -1.61 6.33
N PHE A 233 33.09 -1.87 5.54
CA PHE A 233 33.25 -2.72 4.36
C PHE A 233 33.09 -1.86 3.11
N ASN A 234 33.81 -0.72 3.10
CA ASN A 234 33.96 0.05 1.88
C ASN A 234 34.76 -0.79 0.89
N LEU A 235 34.07 -1.42 -0.07
CA LEU A 235 34.66 -2.19 -1.17
C LEU A 235 35.69 -1.35 -1.97
N LEU A 236 35.69 -0.03 -1.79
CA LEU A 236 36.53 0.95 -2.49
C LEU A 236 37.42 1.81 -1.59
N GLY A 237 37.48 1.58 -0.26
CA GLY A 237 38.48 2.26 0.57
C GLY A 237 38.13 2.43 2.05
N ASP A 238 38.62 1.54 2.88
CA ASP A 238 39.61 1.95 3.88
C ASP A 238 40.59 0.79 4.09
N ALA A 239 41.84 1.11 4.39
CA ALA A 239 42.97 0.19 4.42
C ALA A 239 42.98 -0.70 5.69
N GLY A 240 41.84 -1.29 6.02
CA GLY A 240 41.59 -2.11 7.20
C GLY A 240 41.70 -3.61 6.95
N SER A 241 42.91 -4.12 6.68
CA SER A 241 43.34 -5.54 6.75
C SER A 241 42.92 -6.54 5.65
N GLY A 242 42.09 -6.18 4.69
CA GLY A 242 41.95 -6.89 3.41
C GLY A 242 42.33 -5.94 2.29
N GLY A 243 43.14 -6.36 1.32
CA GLY A 243 43.54 -5.49 0.20
C GLY A 243 42.30 -4.86 -0.45
N ASP A 244 42.32 -3.53 -0.65
CA ASP A 244 41.22 -2.89 -1.35
C ASP A 244 41.13 -3.44 -2.79
N PHE A 245 39.93 -3.38 -3.38
CA PHE A 245 39.66 -3.88 -4.72
C PHE A 245 40.69 -3.41 -5.75
N TRP A 246 41.18 -2.17 -5.59
CA TRP A 246 42.19 -1.61 -6.48
C TRP A 246 43.54 -2.29 -6.32
N THR A 247 43.98 -2.57 -5.10
CA THR A 247 45.24 -3.28 -4.82
C THR A 247 45.20 -4.70 -5.40
N ASP A 248 44.08 -5.41 -5.24
CA ASP A 248 43.89 -6.74 -5.81
C ASP A 248 43.77 -6.71 -7.35
N LEU A 249 43.09 -5.71 -7.92
CA LEU A 249 42.98 -5.52 -9.36
C LEU A 249 44.35 -5.22 -9.98
N TRP A 250 45.14 -4.34 -9.38
CA TRP A 250 46.50 -4.04 -9.85
C TRP A 250 47.43 -5.24 -9.67
N GLY A 251 47.25 -6.03 -8.61
CA GLY A 251 47.96 -7.30 -8.41
C GLY A 251 47.68 -8.36 -9.49
N LEU A 252 46.53 -8.28 -10.17
CA LEU A 252 46.21 -9.16 -11.31
C LEU A 252 47.01 -8.81 -12.58
N PHE A 253 47.52 -7.58 -12.67
CA PHE A 253 48.26 -7.08 -13.83
C PHE A 253 49.78 -6.99 -13.60
N SER A 254 50.26 -7.29 -12.39
CA SER A 254 51.69 -7.34 -12.03
C SER A 254 52.21 -8.77 -11.95
#